data_AF-A0A8A3S7C2-F1
#
_entry.id   AF-A0A8A3S7C2-F1
#
_cell.length_a   1.000
_cell.length_b   1.000
_cell.length_c   1.000
_cell.angle_alpha   90.00
_cell.angle_beta   90.00
_cell.angle_gamma   90.00
#
_symmetry.space_group_name_H-M   'P 1'
#
loop_
_entity.id
_entity.type
_entity.pdbx_description
1 polymer ?
#
loop_
_entity_poly.entity_id
_entity_poly.type
_entity_poly.pdbx_seq_one_letter_code
_entity_poly.pdbx_strand_id
1 'polypeptide(L)'
;MREEERELVVREFLGNLDHERPEFRWGAAEALGRLGDSRAVEPLIRALEDDPDPRVRKKAAWALGQIGDMRGQRPLLAAIRDRDEDVREIAEEAYEILKGKLFGGG
;
A
#
# COMPACT_ATOMS: atom_id res chain seq x y z
N MET A 1 8.31 19.06 -7.55
CA MET A 1 8.21 19.13 -6.08
C MET A 1 9.62 19.09 -5.54
N ARG A 2 9.96 19.94 -4.57
CA ARG A 2 11.27 19.87 -3.90
C ARG A 2 11.27 18.65 -2.97
N GLU A 3 12.43 18.03 -2.75
CA GLU A 3 12.52 16.82 -1.91
C GLU A 3 11.95 17.03 -0.50
N GLU A 4 12.17 18.21 0.08
CA GLU A 4 11.62 18.62 1.38
C GLU A 4 10.08 18.69 1.38
N GLU A 5 9.49 19.21 0.30
CA GLU A 5 8.03 19.26 0.14
C GLU A 5 7.46 17.84 0.02
N ARG A 6 8.16 16.96 -0.71
CA ARG A 6 7.78 15.55 -0.87
C ARG A 6 7.82 14.81 0.46
N GLU A 7 8.86 15.03 1.24
CA GLU A 7 8.99 14.43 2.56
C GLU A 7 7.87 14.87 3.52
N LEU A 8 7.53 16.15 3.55
CA LEU A 8 6.44 16.65 4.39
C LEU A 8 5.09 16.02 4.01
N VAL A 9 4.81 15.93 2.72
CA VAL A 9 3.58 15.30 2.20
C VAL A 9 3.54 13.81 2.56
N VAL A 10 4.65 13.09 2.39
CA VAL A 10 4.73 11.67 2.79
C VAL A 10 4.49 11.52 4.30
N ARG A 11 5.12 12.35 5.13
CA ARG A 11 4.94 12.31 6.60
C ARG A 11 3.50 12.59 7.02
N GLU A 12 2.83 13.55 6.36
CA GLU A 12 1.42 13.84 6.63
C GLU A 12 0.54 12.62 6.37
N PHE A 13 0.66 12.01 5.18
CA PHE A 13 -0.14 10.83 4.85
C PHE A 13 0.20 9.63 5.72
N LEU A 14 1.45 9.46 6.12
CA LEU A 14 1.83 8.42 7.09
C LEU A 14 1.07 8.57 8.41
N GLY A 15 0.91 9.79 8.92
CA GLY A 15 0.12 10.05 10.13
C GLY A 15 -1.36 9.72 9.96
N ASN A 16 -1.90 9.89 8.75
CA ASN A 16 -3.32 9.61 8.46
C ASN A 16 -3.64 8.11 8.34
N LEU A 17 -2.65 7.22 8.25
CA LEU A 17 -2.87 5.77 8.27
C LEU A 17 -3.41 5.27 9.61
N ASP A 18 -3.24 6.01 10.71
CA ASP A 18 -3.74 5.63 12.04
C ASP A 18 -5.00 6.41 12.45
N HIS A 19 -5.63 7.13 11.50
CA HIS A 19 -6.78 7.99 11.79
C HIS A 19 -8.02 7.17 12.19
N GLU A 20 -8.80 7.66 13.18
CA GLU A 20 -10.00 6.97 13.70
C GLU A 20 -11.01 6.61 12.59
N ARG A 21 -11.23 7.56 11.68
CA ARG A 21 -12.10 7.44 10.54
C ARG A 21 -11.40 6.71 9.38
N PRO A 22 -11.99 5.62 8.85
CA PRO A 22 -11.38 4.84 7.78
C PRO A 22 -11.19 5.64 6.49
N GLU A 23 -12.00 6.69 6.25
CA GLU A 23 -11.88 7.55 5.07
C GLU A 23 -10.51 8.20 4.91
N PHE A 24 -9.90 8.59 6.03
CA PHE A 24 -8.57 9.18 6.03
C PHE A 24 -7.49 8.11 5.83
N ARG A 25 -7.68 6.91 6.40
CA ARG A 25 -6.72 5.81 6.28
C ARG A 25 -6.62 5.29 4.85
N TRP A 26 -7.76 4.97 4.20
CA TRP A 26 -7.71 4.47 2.82
C TRP A 26 -7.31 5.58 1.82
N GLY A 27 -7.66 6.84 2.10
CA GLY A 27 -7.19 7.99 1.32
C GLY A 27 -5.68 8.19 1.43
N ALA A 28 -5.13 8.05 2.63
CA ALA A 28 -3.70 8.08 2.87
C ALA A 28 -2.96 6.94 2.16
N ALA A 29 -3.48 5.72 2.25
CA ALA A 29 -2.90 4.57 1.55
C ALA A 29 -2.84 4.80 0.03
N GLU A 30 -3.92 5.32 -0.55
CA GLU A 30 -3.95 5.67 -1.97
C GLU A 30 -2.93 6.76 -2.34
N ALA A 31 -2.86 7.83 -1.54
CA ALA A 31 -1.92 8.93 -1.78
C ALA A 31 -0.46 8.44 -1.72
N LEU A 32 -0.12 7.64 -0.71
CA LEU A 32 1.22 7.06 -0.54
C LEU A 32 1.61 6.14 -1.71
N GLY A 33 0.67 5.33 -2.21
CA GLY A 33 0.89 4.50 -3.40
C GLY A 33 1.21 5.33 -4.65
N ARG A 34 0.49 6.44 -4.86
CA ARG A 34 0.72 7.38 -5.97
C ARG A 34 2.06 8.12 -5.85
N LEU A 35 2.51 8.40 -4.61
CA LEU A 35 3.80 9.05 -4.36
C LEU A 35 4.99 8.12 -4.57
N GLY A 36 4.77 6.80 -4.50
CA GLY A 36 5.81 5.80 -4.76
C GLY A 36 6.98 5.84 -3.77
N ASP A 37 6.76 6.37 -2.56
CA ASP A 37 7.83 6.51 -1.57
C ASP A 37 8.04 5.23 -0.76
N SER A 38 9.27 4.72 -0.74
CA SER A 38 9.62 3.49 -0.03
C SER A 38 9.48 3.59 1.49
N ARG A 39 9.42 4.79 2.07
CA ARG A 39 9.12 5.01 3.50
C ARG A 39 7.70 4.62 3.87
N ALA A 40 6.80 4.55 2.89
CA ALA A 40 5.40 4.15 3.10
C ALA A 40 5.22 2.64 3.25
N VAL A 41 6.23 1.84 2.90
CA VAL A 41 6.08 0.38 2.75
C VAL A 41 5.71 -0.30 4.08
N GLU A 42 6.47 -0.10 5.15
CA GLU A 42 6.14 -0.71 6.45
C GLU A 42 4.78 -0.27 7.00
N PRO A 43 4.42 1.02 7.00
CA PRO A 43 3.08 1.46 7.41
C PRO A 43 1.95 0.86 6.55
N LEU A 44 2.15 0.77 5.24
CA LEU A 44 1.16 0.15 4.34
C LEU A 44 1.04 -1.37 4.58
N ILE A 45 2.13 -2.05 4.93
CA ILE A 45 2.08 -3.48 5.31
C ILE A 45 1.21 -3.67 6.55
N ARG A 46 1.40 -2.84 7.59
CA ARG A 46 0.54 -2.89 8.80
C ARG A 46 -0.92 -2.61 8.47
N ALA A 47 -1.19 -1.61 7.63
CA ALA A 47 -2.55 -1.31 7.19
C ALA A 47 -3.19 -2.47 6.39
N LEU A 48 -2.39 -3.22 5.62
CA LEU A 48 -2.84 -4.41 4.91
C LEU A 48 -3.14 -5.58 5.85
N GLU A 49 -2.35 -5.76 6.90
CA GLU A 49 -2.46 -6.93 7.79
C GLU A 49 -3.52 -6.73 8.90
N ASP A 50 -3.56 -5.53 9.50
CA ASP A 50 -4.25 -5.30 10.77
C ASP A 50 -5.51 -4.41 10.66
N ASP A 51 -5.73 -3.69 9.55
CA ASP A 51 -6.83 -2.73 9.50
C ASP A 51 -8.21 -3.42 9.47
N PRO A 52 -9.15 -3.02 10.36
CA PRO A 52 -10.48 -3.61 10.39
C PRO A 52 -11.29 -3.33 9.11
N ASP A 53 -11.07 -2.20 8.43
CA ASP A 53 -11.82 -1.80 7.25
C ASP A 53 -11.21 -2.40 5.96
N PRO A 54 -11.97 -3.22 5.21
CA PRO A 54 -11.47 -3.85 3.98
C PRO A 54 -11.07 -2.83 2.90
N ARG A 55 -11.63 -1.62 2.88
CA ARG A 55 -11.25 -0.57 1.93
C ARG A 55 -9.83 -0.08 2.19
N VAL A 56 -9.42 -0.02 3.46
CA VAL A 56 -8.05 0.34 3.85
C VAL A 56 -7.09 -0.76 3.42
N ARG A 57 -7.38 -2.02 3.77
CA ARG A 57 -6.56 -3.18 3.35
C ARG A 57 -6.39 -3.23 1.83
N LYS A 58 -7.50 -3.05 1.09
CA LYS A 58 -7.49 -2.99 -0.39
C LYS A 58 -6.57 -1.89 -0.93
N LYS A 59 -6.69 -0.67 -0.42
CA LYS A 59 -5.84 0.45 -0.87
C LYS A 59 -4.38 0.27 -0.47
N ALA A 60 -4.11 -0.35 0.68
CA ALA A 60 -2.77 -0.70 1.10
C ALA A 60 -2.13 -1.75 0.17
N ALA A 61 -2.86 -2.80 -0.20
CA ALA A 61 -2.41 -3.79 -1.19
C ALA A 61 -2.08 -3.13 -2.54
N TRP A 62 -3.00 -2.32 -3.07
CA TRP A 62 -2.76 -1.58 -4.31
C TRP A 62 -1.50 -0.71 -4.22
N ALA A 63 -1.35 0.07 -3.14
CA ALA A 63 -0.23 0.96 -2.94
C ALA A 63 1.12 0.21 -2.88
N LEU A 64 1.17 -0.94 -2.22
CA LEU A 64 2.38 -1.79 -2.17
C LEU A 64 2.80 -2.28 -3.56
N GLY A 65 1.85 -2.67 -4.42
CA GLY A 65 2.13 -3.03 -5.82
C GLY A 65 2.63 -1.84 -6.65
N GLN A 66 2.06 -0.65 -6.44
CA GLN A 66 2.50 0.57 -7.12
C GLN A 66 3.92 0.99 -6.71
N ILE A 67 4.23 0.96 -5.42
CA ILE A 67 5.58 1.26 -4.91
C ILE A 67 6.57 0.23 -5.47
N GLY A 68 6.18 -1.05 -5.54
CA GLY A 68 7.02 -2.10 -6.13
C GLY A 68 8.22 -2.50 -5.28
N ASP A 69 8.18 -2.20 -3.98
CA ASP A 69 9.21 -2.61 -3.04
C ASP A 69 9.01 -4.06 -2.59
N MET A 70 10.07 -4.87 -2.69
CA MET A 70 10.04 -6.30 -2.38
C MET A 70 9.60 -6.64 -0.96
N ARG A 71 9.72 -5.71 0.00
CA ARG A 71 9.20 -5.90 1.36
C ARG A 71 7.68 -6.16 1.37
N GLY A 72 6.95 -5.65 0.37
CA GLY A 72 5.51 -5.89 0.20
C GLY A 72 5.15 -7.27 -0.36
N GLN A 73 6.11 -8.06 -0.87
CA GLN A 73 5.82 -9.33 -1.55
C GLN A 73 5.11 -10.35 -0.66
N ARG A 74 5.63 -10.59 0.55
CA ARG A 74 5.06 -11.59 1.47
C ARG A 74 3.69 -11.17 2.00
N PRO A 75 3.48 -9.92 2.46
CA PRO A 75 2.16 -9.43 2.87
C PRO A 75 1.12 -9.52 1.76
N LEU A 76 1.48 -9.14 0.52
CA LEU A 76 0.58 -9.26 -0.64
C LEU A 76 0.18 -10.72 -0.90
N LEU A 77 1.14 -11.64 -0.87
CA LEU A 77 0.86 -13.07 -1.05
C LEU A 77 -0.09 -13.62 0.03
N ALA A 78 0.04 -13.14 1.28
CA ALA A 78 -0.89 -13.50 2.35
C ALA A 78 -2.30 -12.93 2.12
N ALA A 79 -2.39 -11.68 1.64
CA ALA A 79 -3.65 -10.98 1.39
C ALA A 79 -4.48 -11.54 0.22
N ILE A 80 -3.91 -12.38 -0.65
CA ILE A 80 -4.68 -13.17 -1.64
C ILE A 80 -5.68 -14.13 -0.96
N ARG A 81 -5.51 -14.38 0.35
CA ARG A 81 -6.44 -15.16 1.18
C ARG A 81 -7.25 -14.30 2.16
N ASP A 82 -7.32 -12.99 1.94
CA ASP A 82 -8.13 -12.11 2.78
C ASP A 82 -9.61 -12.55 2.78
N ARG A 83 -10.27 -12.28 3.90
CA ARG A 83 -11.71 -12.54 4.09
C ARG A 83 -12.58 -11.77 3.10
N ASP A 84 -12.14 -10.59 2.67
CA ASP A 84 -12.83 -9.71 1.74
C ASP A 84 -12.42 -10.00 0.30
N GLU A 85 -13.38 -10.11 -0.61
CA GLU A 85 -13.14 -10.50 -2.01
C GLU A 85 -12.36 -9.45 -2.80
N ASP A 86 -12.70 -8.17 -2.65
CA ASP A 86 -11.99 -7.10 -3.35
C ASP A 86 -10.52 -7.03 -2.89
N VAL A 87 -10.26 -7.31 -1.61
CA VAL A 87 -8.88 -7.32 -1.09
C VAL A 87 -8.09 -8.46 -1.73
N ARG A 88 -8.67 -9.65 -1.91
CA ARG A 88 -7.99 -10.77 -2.56
C ARG A 88 -7.63 -10.45 -4.01
N GLU A 89 -8.58 -9.93 -4.77
CA GLU A 89 -8.38 -9.59 -6.19
C GLU A 89 -7.26 -8.56 -6.36
N ILE A 90 -7.31 -7.48 -5.58
CA ILE A 90 -6.29 -6.43 -5.65
C ILE A 90 -4.93 -6.91 -5.13
N ALA A 91 -4.91 -7.77 -4.11
CA ALA A 91 -3.65 -8.34 -3.62
C ALA A 91 -2.98 -9.24 -4.67
N GLU A 92 -3.77 -10.02 -5.41
CA GLU A 92 -3.28 -10.84 -6.51
C GLU A 92 -2.71 -9.99 -7.65
N GLU A 93 -3.44 -8.96 -8.08
CA GLU A 93 -2.98 -8.01 -9.10
C GLU A 93 -1.69 -7.31 -8.65
N ALA A 94 -1.67 -6.76 -7.44
CA ALA A 94 -0.52 -6.06 -6.88
C ALA A 94 0.71 -6.97 -6.75
N TYR A 95 0.51 -8.25 -6.41
CA TYR A 95 1.56 -9.24 -6.33
C TYR A 95 2.16 -9.56 -7.72
N GLU A 96 1.32 -9.67 -8.75
CA GLU A 96 1.80 -9.85 -10.13
C GLU A 96 2.50 -8.61 -10.66
N ILE A 97 2.04 -7.39 -10.36
CA ILE A 97 2.75 -6.14 -10.71
C ILE A 97 4.14 -6.12 -10.08
N LEU A 98 4.24 -6.46 -8.79
CA LEU A 98 5.51 -6.49 -8.06
C LEU A 98 6.47 -7.54 -8.66
N LYS A 99 5.97 -8.72 -9.06
CA LYS A 99 6.76 -9.71 -9.81
C LYS A 99 7.13 -9.23 -11.22
N GLY A 100 6.22 -8.62 -11.95
CA GLY A 100 6.47 -8.11 -13.30
C GLY A 100 7.60 -7.08 -13.34
N LYS A 101 7.68 -6.21 -12.32
CA LYS A 101 8.77 -5.22 -12.15
C LYS A 101 10.14 -5.87 -11.90
N LEU A 102 10.21 -7.10 -11.39
CA LEU A 102 11.46 -7.85 -11.24
C LEU A 102 11.99 -8.43 -12.56
N PHE A 103 11.10 -8.83 -13.47
CA PHE A 103 11.45 -9.55 -14.70
C PHE A 103 11.40 -8.70 -15.97
N GLY A 104 10.84 -7.49 -15.90
CA GLY A 104 10.65 -6.58 -17.05
C GLY A 104 11.79 -5.59 -17.31
N GLY A 105 12.91 -5.66 -16.57
CA GLY A 105 14.08 -4.82 -16.79
C GLY A 105 15.17 -5.56 -17.58
N GLY A 106 15.03 -5.62 -18.90
CA GLY A 106 16.10 -5.96 -19.85
C GLY A 106 16.67 -4.70 -20.50
#